data_AF-A0A6N8BU65-F1
#
_entry.id   AF-A0A6N8BU65-F1
#
_cell.length_a   1.000
_cell.length_b   1.000
_cell.length_c   1.000
_cell.angle_alpha   90.00
_cell.angle_beta   90.00
_cell.angle_gamma   90.00
#
_symmetry.space_group_name_H-M   'P 1'
#
loop_
_entity.id
_entity.type
_entity.pdbx_description
1 polymer ?
#
loop_
_entity_poly.entity_id
_entity_poly.type
_entity_poly.pdbx_seq_one_letter_code
_entity_poly.pdbx_strand_id
1 'polypeptide(L)'
;MKKLLILGCLMLGLPVAVQAGNDKIDPSIYICAELITQPMTDGGQPPIFEGLQIDGYVSAKMGNPIADPETLAPMLGQVYAACQVDPSKKVATVWQEARKTFPVDTQSTWRADKTLCKDYTANAEDGSGFVIWLDAYNRGKTGKPASVLVNDDTLKAYLDACSKKPDALMLDVLAESAK
;
A
#
# COMPACT_ATOMS: atom_id res chain seq x y z
N MET A 1 -22.00 -35.64 -46.58
CA MET A 1 -21.08 -36.12 -45.51
C MET A 1 -20.78 -34.96 -44.58
N LYS A 2 -21.15 -35.10 -43.30
CA LYS A 2 -20.87 -34.16 -42.21
C LYS A 2 -19.37 -33.97 -42.02
N LYS A 3 -18.89 -32.72 -41.92
CA LYS A 3 -17.81 -32.34 -41.00
C LYS A 3 -18.08 -30.92 -40.47
N LEU A 4 -18.64 -30.88 -39.26
CA LEU A 4 -18.48 -29.77 -38.32
C LEU A 4 -16.98 -29.59 -38.03
N LEU A 5 -16.53 -28.34 -37.88
CA LEU A 5 -15.85 -27.90 -36.67
C LEU A 5 -15.74 -26.37 -36.68
N ILE A 6 -16.63 -25.80 -35.87
CA ILE A 6 -16.62 -24.42 -35.39
C ILE A 6 -15.39 -24.28 -34.50
N LEU A 7 -14.43 -23.43 -34.88
CA LEU A 7 -13.44 -22.90 -33.94
C LEU A 7 -13.73 -21.42 -33.75
N GLY A 8 -14.53 -21.12 -32.73
CA GLY A 8 -14.61 -19.80 -32.15
C GLY A 8 -13.28 -19.50 -31.47
N CYS A 9 -12.47 -18.64 -32.07
CA CYS A 9 -11.44 -17.93 -31.33
C CYS A 9 -12.16 -16.99 -30.37
N LEU A 10 -12.22 -17.44 -29.11
CA LEU A 10 -12.56 -16.63 -27.96
C LEU A 10 -11.83 -15.29 -28.07
N MET A 11 -12.62 -14.24 -28.32
CA MET A 11 -12.28 -12.90 -27.90
C MET A 11 -12.17 -12.96 -26.38
N LEU A 12 -10.97 -13.27 -25.88
CA LEU A 12 -10.58 -12.93 -24.51
C LEU A 12 -10.50 -11.41 -24.49
N GLY A 13 -11.68 -10.77 -24.47
CA GLY A 13 -11.83 -9.42 -23.99
C GLY A 13 -11.38 -9.46 -22.54
N LEU A 14 -10.09 -9.17 -22.34
CA LEU A 14 -9.63 -8.69 -21.05
C LEU A 14 -10.63 -7.61 -20.65
N PRO A 15 -11.27 -7.70 -19.47
CA PRO A 15 -12.08 -6.59 -19.01
C PRO A 15 -11.17 -5.38 -19.07
N VAL A 16 -11.60 -4.41 -19.87
CA VAL A 16 -11.01 -3.07 -19.94
C VAL A 16 -10.75 -2.69 -18.50
N ALA A 17 -9.47 -2.62 -18.14
CA ALA A 17 -9.04 -2.25 -16.80
C ALA A 17 -9.78 -0.96 -16.47
N VAL A 18 -10.72 -1.07 -15.54
CA VAL A 18 -11.59 0.00 -15.10
C VAL A 18 -10.66 1.03 -14.46
N GLN A 19 -10.27 2.00 -15.28
CA GLN A 19 -10.42 3.42 -15.03
C GLN A 19 -10.09 3.86 -13.60
N ALA A 20 -8.87 4.37 -13.45
CA ALA A 20 -8.43 5.45 -12.56
C ALA A 20 -9.46 5.85 -11.50
N GLY A 21 -9.34 5.27 -10.31
CA GLY A 21 -10.22 5.53 -9.19
C GLY A 21 -9.57 5.14 -7.88
N ASN A 22 -8.63 5.96 -7.40
CA ASN A 22 -8.20 5.97 -5.99
C ASN A 22 -7.67 4.60 -5.50
N ASP A 23 -6.61 4.09 -6.14
CA ASP A 23 -6.17 2.70 -6.16
C ASP A 23 -5.77 2.13 -4.78
N LYS A 24 -6.78 1.77 -3.98
CA LYS A 24 -6.59 0.91 -2.82
C LYS A 24 -6.45 -0.53 -3.30
N ILE A 25 -5.23 -1.03 -3.24
CA ILE A 25 -4.95 -2.45 -3.50
C ILE A 25 -5.31 -3.28 -2.27
N ASP A 26 -5.56 -4.59 -2.46
CA ASP A 26 -5.51 -5.58 -1.38
C ASP A 26 -4.10 -6.22 -1.36
N PRO A 27 -3.20 -5.81 -0.43
CA PRO A 27 -1.83 -6.29 -0.39
C PRO A 27 -1.68 -7.81 -0.20
N SER A 28 -2.72 -8.49 0.29
CA SER A 28 -2.68 -9.93 0.58
C SER A 28 -2.76 -10.80 -0.68
N ILE A 29 -3.33 -10.25 -1.74
CA ILE A 29 -3.52 -10.92 -3.04
C ILE A 29 -2.85 -10.20 -4.20
N TYR A 30 -2.42 -8.94 -4.04
CA TYR A 30 -1.80 -8.15 -5.09
C TYR A 30 -0.56 -8.82 -5.69
N ILE A 31 -0.56 -9.03 -7.00
CA ILE A 31 0.52 -9.72 -7.72
C ILE A 31 1.38 -8.77 -8.56
N CYS A 32 2.58 -9.24 -8.89
CA CYS A 32 3.58 -8.50 -9.64
C CYS A 32 3.08 -8.04 -11.01
N ALA A 33 2.24 -8.85 -11.68
CA ALA A 33 1.60 -8.46 -12.94
C ALA A 33 0.77 -7.18 -12.80
N GLU A 34 0.05 -7.01 -11.69
CA GLU A 34 -0.75 -5.81 -11.43
C GLU A 34 0.16 -4.59 -11.20
N LEU A 35 1.20 -4.75 -10.37
CA LEU A 35 2.17 -3.67 -10.08
C LEU A 35 2.85 -3.12 -11.33
N ILE A 36 3.31 -3.99 -12.23
CA ILE A 36 4.06 -3.56 -13.43
C ILE A 36 3.16 -2.99 -14.53
N THR A 37 1.83 -3.10 -14.37
CA THR A 37 0.85 -2.47 -15.27
C THR A 37 0.36 -1.12 -14.78
N GLN A 38 0.65 -0.75 -13.53
CA GLN A 38 0.34 0.58 -13.02
C GLN A 38 1.12 1.64 -13.79
N PRO A 39 0.52 2.82 -14.02
CA PRO A 39 1.24 3.91 -14.67
C PRO A 39 2.43 4.34 -13.80
N MET A 40 3.60 4.45 -14.42
CA MET A 40 4.73 5.12 -13.80
C MET A 40 4.42 6.61 -13.64
N THR A 41 4.98 7.24 -12.62
CA THR A 41 4.86 8.70 -12.48
C THR A 41 5.68 9.42 -13.55
N ASP A 42 5.40 10.71 -13.74
CA ASP A 42 6.22 11.59 -14.56
C ASP A 42 7.67 11.56 -14.04
N GLY A 43 8.59 11.05 -14.86
CA GLY A 43 9.98 10.76 -14.46
C GLY A 43 10.33 9.27 -14.35
N GLY A 44 9.40 8.37 -14.69
CA GLY A 44 9.65 6.94 -14.80
C GLY A 44 9.82 6.24 -13.46
N GLN A 45 9.33 6.84 -12.36
CA GLN A 45 9.35 6.18 -11.06
C GLN A 45 8.22 5.16 -10.99
N PRO A 46 8.45 4.01 -10.34
CA PRO A 46 7.38 3.06 -10.09
C PRO A 46 6.29 3.64 -9.17
N PRO A 47 5.11 2.99 -9.11
CA PRO A 47 3.90 3.57 -8.54
C PRO A 47 3.98 3.64 -6.99
N ILE A 48 4.21 4.85 -6.46
CA ILE A 48 4.54 5.07 -5.04
C ILE A 48 3.36 4.80 -4.09
N PHE A 49 2.12 5.03 -4.53
CA PHE A 49 0.92 4.85 -3.72
C PHE A 49 0.70 3.38 -3.37
N GLU A 50 0.91 2.48 -4.33
CA GLU A 50 0.92 1.03 -4.16
C GLU A 50 2.09 0.60 -3.29
N GLY A 51 3.27 1.22 -3.51
CA GLY A 51 4.45 0.99 -2.69
C GLY A 51 4.20 1.24 -1.20
N LEU A 52 3.60 2.38 -0.84
CA LEU A 52 3.23 2.72 0.54
C LEU A 52 2.28 1.68 1.15
N GLN A 53 1.32 1.19 0.37
CA GLN A 53 0.36 0.20 0.83
C GLN A 53 0.99 -1.19 1.02
N ILE A 54 1.87 -1.63 0.12
CA ILE A 54 2.59 -2.89 0.32
C ILE A 54 3.54 -2.77 1.51
N ASP A 55 4.29 -1.68 1.62
CA ASP A 55 5.29 -1.51 2.68
C ASP A 55 4.65 -1.53 4.07
N GLY A 56 3.55 -0.79 4.25
CA GLY A 56 2.82 -0.78 5.52
C GLY A 56 2.31 -2.17 5.90
N TYR A 57 1.69 -2.86 4.94
CA TYR A 57 1.16 -4.21 5.16
C TYR A 57 2.28 -5.22 5.53
N VAL A 58 3.37 -5.24 4.77
CA VAL A 58 4.51 -6.14 5.00
C VAL A 58 5.20 -5.80 6.31
N SER A 59 5.41 -4.52 6.61
CA SER A 59 6.00 -4.06 7.87
C SER A 59 5.21 -4.53 9.08
N ALA A 60 3.87 -4.49 9.03
CA ALA A 60 3.03 -5.06 10.08
C ALA A 60 3.22 -6.58 10.24
N LYS A 61 3.29 -7.33 9.13
CA LYS A 61 3.54 -8.79 9.16
C LYS A 61 4.93 -9.15 9.69
N MET A 62 5.89 -8.25 9.52
CA MET A 62 7.25 -8.40 10.02
C MET A 62 7.45 -7.83 11.44
N GLY A 63 6.42 -7.24 12.04
CA GLY A 63 6.54 -6.60 13.36
C GLY A 63 7.41 -5.33 13.36
N ASN A 64 7.62 -4.72 12.20
CA ASN A 64 8.38 -3.47 12.06
C ASN A 64 7.41 -2.27 12.07
N PRO A 65 7.36 -1.42 13.10
CA PRO A 65 6.42 -0.31 13.16
C PRO A 65 6.89 0.95 12.42
N ILE A 66 8.04 0.93 11.75
CA ILE A 66 8.68 2.11 11.17
C ILE A 66 8.30 2.27 9.70
N ALA A 67 7.77 3.45 9.35
CA ALA A 67 7.71 3.93 7.98
C ALA A 67 8.98 4.73 7.68
N ASP A 68 9.73 4.33 6.66
CA ASP A 68 11.04 4.92 6.32
C ASP A 68 10.98 5.50 4.90
N PRO A 69 10.76 6.82 4.76
CA PRO A 69 10.67 7.48 3.46
C PRO A 69 11.92 7.33 2.59
N GLU A 70 13.12 7.27 3.20
CA GLU A 70 14.38 7.19 2.46
C GLU A 70 14.55 5.83 1.78
N THR A 71 14.03 4.77 2.41
CA THR A 71 14.13 3.41 1.86
C THR A 71 13.01 3.05 0.89
N LEU A 72 11.89 3.77 0.91
CA LEU A 72 10.69 3.41 0.14
C LEU A 72 10.95 3.38 -1.37
N ALA A 73 11.48 4.46 -1.94
CA ALA A 73 11.73 4.56 -3.39
C ALA A 73 12.74 3.51 -3.90
N PRO A 74 13.94 3.34 -3.30
CA PRO A 74 14.87 2.31 -3.76
C PRO A 74 14.33 0.89 -3.55
N MET A 75 13.58 0.63 -2.47
CA MET A 75 12.95 -0.67 -2.24
C MET A 75 11.88 -0.96 -3.30
N LEU A 76 11.04 0.02 -3.61
CA LEU A 76 10.04 -0.08 -4.68
C LEU A 76 10.71 -0.35 -6.03
N GLY A 77 11.82 0.31 -6.34
CA GLY A 77 12.59 0.04 -7.57
C GLY A 77 13.10 -1.42 -7.65
N GLN A 78 13.65 -1.95 -6.56
CA GLN A 78 14.10 -3.35 -6.50
C GLN A 78 12.93 -4.34 -6.64
N VAL A 79 11.81 -4.08 -5.97
CA VAL A 79 10.60 -4.91 -6.06
C VAL A 79 10.03 -4.89 -7.48
N TYR A 80 9.96 -3.71 -8.10
CA TYR A 80 9.47 -3.55 -9.46
C TYR A 80 10.31 -4.35 -10.46
N ALA A 81 11.63 -4.25 -10.38
CA ALA A 81 12.55 -5.03 -11.23
C ALA A 81 12.37 -6.54 -11.02
N ALA A 82 12.23 -7.00 -9.77
CA ALA A 82 11.96 -8.41 -9.48
C ALA A 82 10.59 -8.87 -10.02
N CYS A 83 9.57 -8.00 -9.97
CA CYS A 83 8.25 -8.28 -10.51
C CYS A 83 8.22 -8.36 -12.04
N GLN A 84 9.10 -7.65 -12.75
CA GLN A 84 9.26 -7.81 -14.20
C GLN A 84 9.81 -9.19 -14.59
N VAL A 85 10.60 -9.81 -13.71
CA VAL A 85 11.18 -11.16 -13.94
C VAL A 85 10.15 -12.26 -13.71
N ASP A 86 9.31 -12.13 -12.68
CA ASP A 86 8.26 -13.10 -12.37
C ASP A 86 6.93 -12.41 -12.02
N PRO A 87 6.08 -12.12 -13.02
CA PRO A 87 4.84 -11.38 -12.82
C PRO A 87 3.78 -12.19 -12.05
N SER A 88 3.97 -13.50 -11.85
CA SER A 88 3.01 -14.35 -11.14
C SER A 88 3.13 -14.27 -9.61
N LYS A 89 4.25 -13.74 -9.09
CA LYS A 89 4.50 -13.64 -7.65
C LYS A 89 3.60 -12.61 -6.98
N LYS A 90 3.30 -12.86 -5.70
CA LYS A 90 2.72 -11.84 -4.83
C LYS A 90 3.74 -10.73 -4.55
N VAL A 91 3.33 -9.47 -4.68
CA VAL A 91 4.20 -8.32 -4.43
C VAL A 91 4.69 -8.32 -2.98
N ALA A 92 3.79 -8.61 -2.02
CA ALA A 92 4.16 -8.68 -0.60
C ALA A 92 5.28 -9.69 -0.30
N THR A 93 5.34 -10.82 -1.01
CA THR A 93 6.42 -11.80 -0.86
C THR A 93 7.74 -11.26 -1.41
N VAL A 94 7.72 -10.63 -2.58
CA VAL A 94 8.92 -10.01 -3.17
C VAL A 94 9.42 -8.87 -2.28
N TRP A 95 8.51 -8.05 -1.76
CA TRP A 95 8.80 -6.94 -0.85
C TRP A 95 9.40 -7.41 0.47
N GLN A 96 8.86 -8.47 1.06
CA GLN A 96 9.40 -9.05 2.29
C GLN A 96 10.86 -9.50 2.12
N GLU A 97 11.21 -10.08 0.97
CA GLU A 97 12.61 -10.45 0.68
C GLU A 97 13.48 -9.21 0.45
N ALA A 98 12.99 -8.20 -0.28
CA ALA A 98 13.70 -6.93 -0.46
C ALA A 98 13.95 -6.23 0.88
N ARG A 99 12.97 -6.21 1.81
CA ARG A 99 13.11 -5.51 3.10
C ARG A 99 14.31 -5.97 3.92
N LYS A 100 14.72 -7.24 3.78
CA LYS A 100 15.88 -7.83 4.48
C LYS A 100 17.21 -7.23 4.03
N THR A 101 17.27 -6.58 2.87
CA THR A 101 18.50 -5.98 2.32
C THR A 101 18.63 -4.49 2.65
N PHE A 102 17.59 -3.87 3.20
CA PHE A 102 17.59 -2.45 3.57
C PHE A 102 17.79 -2.27 5.08
N PRO A 103 18.52 -1.23 5.51
CA PRO A 103 18.59 -0.86 6.91
C PRO A 103 17.19 -0.51 7.46
N VAL A 104 17.07 -0.52 8.78
CA VAL A 104 15.89 -0.01 9.49
C VAL A 104 16.30 1.26 10.20
N ASP A 105 15.81 2.42 9.76
CA ASP A 105 16.03 3.65 10.51
C ASP A 105 15.16 3.68 11.78
N THR A 106 15.76 3.30 12.90
CA THR A 106 15.10 3.34 14.20
C THR A 106 14.75 4.75 14.68
N GLN A 107 15.31 5.79 14.05
CA GLN A 107 15.10 7.20 14.39
C GLN A 107 14.01 7.88 13.54
N SER A 108 13.41 7.18 12.58
CA SER A 108 12.32 7.74 11.77
C SER A 108 11.20 8.30 12.66
N THR A 109 10.73 9.49 12.30
CA THR A 109 9.66 10.21 12.99
C THR A 109 8.29 9.55 12.80
N TRP A 110 8.13 8.77 11.72
CA TRP A 110 6.86 8.16 11.33
C TRP A 110 6.82 6.68 11.74
N ARG A 111 6.08 6.41 12.81
CA ARG A 111 6.02 5.08 13.42
C ARG A 111 4.63 4.72 13.92
N ALA A 112 4.14 3.55 13.53
CA ALA A 112 2.84 3.02 13.98
C ALA A 112 2.71 2.92 15.50
N ASP A 113 3.82 2.70 16.21
CA ASP A 113 3.86 2.46 17.66
C ASP A 113 4.09 3.73 18.49
N LYS A 114 4.35 4.88 17.86
CA LYS A 114 4.73 6.11 18.58
C LYS A 114 4.08 7.38 18.06
N THR A 115 3.73 7.46 16.78
CA THR A 115 3.21 8.72 16.20
C THR A 115 1.84 9.04 16.80
N LEU A 116 1.78 10.18 17.48
CA LEU A 116 0.56 10.74 18.07
C LEU A 116 -0.16 11.61 17.05
N CYS A 117 -1.46 11.82 17.22
CA CYS A 117 -2.24 12.69 16.32
C CYS A 117 -1.71 14.14 16.28
N LYS A 118 -1.16 14.66 17.39
CA LYS A 118 -0.52 15.99 17.41
C LYS A 118 0.75 16.07 16.56
N ASP A 119 1.52 14.99 16.48
CA ASP A 119 2.78 14.95 15.73
C ASP A 119 2.49 15.09 14.22
N TYR A 120 1.43 14.43 13.75
CA TYR A 120 0.94 14.58 12.39
C TYR A 120 0.36 15.98 12.13
N THR A 121 -0.47 16.49 13.05
CA THR A 121 -1.08 17.82 12.89
C THR A 121 -0.02 18.92 12.77
N ALA A 122 1.13 18.76 13.45
CA ALA A 122 2.25 19.69 13.36
C ALA A 122 3.02 19.61 12.02
N ASN A 123 2.94 18.48 11.30
CA ASN A 123 3.74 18.19 10.09
C ASN A 123 2.89 17.50 9.00
N ALA A 124 1.68 18.00 8.73
CA ALA A 124 0.69 17.30 7.91
C ALA A 124 1.15 17.07 6.46
N GLU A 125 1.87 18.04 5.88
CA GLU A 125 2.44 17.95 4.53
C GLU A 125 3.41 16.75 4.41
N ASP A 126 4.34 16.64 5.36
CA ASP A 126 5.36 15.59 5.40
C ASP A 126 4.80 14.22 5.85
N GLY A 127 3.63 14.22 6.51
CA GLY A 127 2.98 13.03 7.05
C GLY A 127 1.97 12.37 6.10
N SER A 128 1.64 12.98 4.96
CA SER A 128 0.59 12.50 4.05
C SER A 128 0.82 11.05 3.59
N GLY A 129 2.05 10.69 3.22
CA GLY A 129 2.43 9.32 2.87
C GLY A 129 2.32 8.33 4.05
N PHE A 130 2.59 8.80 5.27
CA PHE A 130 2.47 7.98 6.47
C PHE A 130 1.03 7.53 6.72
N VAL A 131 0.02 8.34 6.41
CA VAL A 131 -1.39 7.95 6.58
C VAL A 131 -1.77 6.78 5.67
N ILE A 132 -1.28 6.76 4.42
CA ILE A 132 -1.51 5.67 3.48
C ILE A 132 -0.82 4.39 3.97
N TRP A 133 0.44 4.53 4.42
CA TRP A 133 1.22 3.44 4.99
C TRP A 133 0.57 2.88 6.26
N LEU A 134 0.07 3.75 7.14
CA LEU A 134 -0.54 3.38 8.42
C LEU A 134 -1.85 2.63 8.25
N ASP A 135 -2.66 3.02 7.26
CA ASP A 135 -3.84 2.24 6.85
C ASP A 135 -3.48 0.82 6.42
N ALA A 136 -2.45 0.66 5.60
CA ALA A 136 -1.99 -0.66 5.21
C ALA A 136 -1.35 -1.46 6.37
N TYR A 137 -0.64 -0.78 7.26
CA TYR A 137 -0.10 -1.38 8.48
C TYR A 137 -1.23 -1.93 9.36
N ASN A 138 -2.30 -1.16 9.55
CA ASN A 138 -3.48 -1.59 10.28
C ASN A 138 -4.13 -2.83 9.63
N ARG A 139 -4.24 -2.86 8.30
CA ARG A 139 -4.71 -4.04 7.55
C ARG A 139 -3.83 -5.28 7.81
N GLY A 140 -2.51 -5.11 7.75
CA GLY A 140 -1.56 -6.19 8.04
C GLY A 140 -1.65 -6.71 9.48
N LYS A 141 -1.83 -5.81 10.45
CA LYS A 141 -1.96 -6.11 11.88
C LYS A 141 -3.28 -6.81 12.22
N THR A 142 -4.39 -6.37 11.63
CA THR A 142 -5.73 -6.89 11.92
C THR A 142 -6.14 -8.07 11.05
N GLY A 143 -5.45 -8.30 9.92
CA GLY A 143 -5.83 -9.31 8.93
C GLY A 143 -7.06 -8.94 8.10
N LYS A 144 -7.58 -7.71 8.22
CA LYS A 144 -8.66 -7.19 7.38
C LYS A 144 -8.05 -6.60 6.10
N PRO A 145 -8.44 -7.06 4.90
CA PRO A 145 -7.85 -6.59 3.65
C PRO A 145 -8.33 -5.20 3.22
N ALA A 146 -9.54 -4.80 3.63
CA ALA A 146 -10.16 -3.54 3.25
C ALA A 146 -9.51 -2.34 3.97
N SER A 147 -9.25 -1.29 3.21
CA SER A 147 -8.84 0.02 3.75
C SER A 147 -9.97 0.61 4.57
N VAL A 148 -9.65 1.28 5.67
CA VAL A 148 -10.64 2.07 6.44
C VAL A 148 -10.71 3.51 5.92
N LEU A 149 -9.72 3.93 5.14
CA LEU A 149 -9.63 5.23 4.48
C LEU A 149 -10.00 5.10 3.00
N VAL A 150 -11.24 4.67 2.76
CA VAL A 150 -11.78 4.30 1.43
C VAL A 150 -11.84 5.49 0.47
N ASN A 151 -12.09 6.68 1.00
CA ASN A 151 -12.27 7.92 0.24
C ASN A 151 -11.94 9.16 1.08
N ASP A 152 -12.03 10.34 0.47
CA ASP A 152 -11.75 11.62 1.11
C ASP A 152 -12.61 11.89 2.35
N ASP A 153 -13.87 11.43 2.35
CA ASP A 153 -14.76 11.59 3.51
C ASP A 153 -14.26 10.77 4.71
N THR A 154 -13.86 9.51 4.50
CA THR A 154 -13.31 8.66 5.55
C THR A 154 -11.94 9.15 6.02
N LEU A 155 -11.10 9.65 5.10
CA LEU A 155 -9.83 10.29 5.43
C LEU A 155 -10.06 11.54 6.29
N LYS A 156 -10.97 12.41 5.87
CA LYS A 156 -11.33 13.61 6.61
C LYS A 156 -11.88 13.28 7.99
N ALA A 157 -12.80 12.32 8.09
CA ALA A 157 -13.35 11.89 9.38
C ALA A 157 -12.26 11.37 10.33
N TYR A 158 -11.31 10.61 9.81
CA TYR A 158 -10.16 10.12 10.57
C TYR A 158 -9.28 11.28 11.08
N LEU A 159 -8.90 12.20 10.20
CA LEU A 159 -8.07 13.36 10.57
C LEU A 159 -8.79 14.29 11.55
N ASP A 160 -10.09 14.52 11.35
CA ASP A 160 -10.93 15.29 12.27
C ASP A 160 -11.02 14.59 13.65
N ALA A 161 -11.08 13.26 13.71
CA ALA A 161 -11.03 12.51 14.96
C ALA A 161 -9.66 12.64 15.65
N CYS A 162 -8.57 12.57 14.87
CA CYS A 162 -7.21 12.73 15.39
C CYS A 162 -7.00 14.12 16.00
N SER A 163 -7.47 15.19 15.33
CA SER A 163 -7.35 16.57 15.84
C SER A 163 -8.04 16.79 17.20
N LYS A 164 -9.07 15.99 17.51
CA LYS A 164 -9.79 16.03 18.80
C LYS A 164 -9.11 15.20 19.90
N LYS A 165 -8.14 14.36 19.54
CA LYS A 165 -7.41 13.43 20.43
C LYS A 165 -5.89 13.58 20.24
N PRO A 166 -5.31 14.75 20.53
CA PRO A 166 -3.92 15.06 20.18
C PRO A 166 -2.88 14.10 20.76
N ASP A 167 -3.14 13.55 21.96
CA ASP A 167 -2.24 12.62 22.65
C ASP A 167 -2.55 11.14 22.38
N ALA A 168 -3.51 10.84 21.51
CA ALA A 168 -3.78 9.47 21.08
C ALA A 168 -2.81 9.03 19.97
N LEU A 169 -2.49 7.73 19.93
CA LEU A 169 -1.79 7.15 18.80
C LEU A 169 -2.67 7.23 17.56
N MET A 170 -2.08 7.65 16.45
CA MET A 170 -2.76 7.68 15.15
C MET A 170 -3.33 6.31 14.76
N LEU A 171 -2.61 5.23 15.10
CA LEU A 171 -3.04 3.85 14.83
C LEU A 171 -4.29 3.47 15.62
N ASP A 172 -4.41 3.91 16.88
CA ASP A 172 -5.56 3.59 17.73
C ASP A 172 -6.81 4.32 17.23
N VAL A 173 -6.68 5.61 16.87
CA VAL A 173 -7.78 6.39 16.27
C VAL A 173 -8.21 5.79 14.92
N LEU A 174 -7.27 5.28 14.14
CA LEU A 174 -7.56 4.61 12.88
C LEU A 174 -8.33 3.30 13.11
N ALA A 175 -7.92 2.50 14.11
CA ALA A 175 -8.59 1.25 14.47
C ALA A 175 -10.00 1.46 15.01
N GLU A 176 -10.27 2.60 15.68
CA GLU A 176 -11.63 3.00 16.06
C GLU A 176 -12.52 3.29 14.87
N SER A 177 -11.95 3.83 13.78
CA SER A 177 -12.66 4.14 12.53
C SER A 177 -13.05 2.89 11.73
N ALA A 178 -12.54 1.72 12.12
CA ALA A 178 -12.79 0.41 11.50
C ALA A 178 -14.00 -0.34 12.09
N LYS A 179 -14.74 0.29 13.03
CA LYS A 179 -15.88 -0.27 13.77
C LYS A 179 -17.19 0.23 13.20
#